data_AF-A0AAD7J2P9-F1
#
_entry.id   AF-A0AAD7J2P9-F1
#
_cell.length_a   1.000
_cell.length_b   1.000
_cell.length_c   1.000
_cell.angle_alpha   90.00
_cell.angle_beta   90.00
_cell.angle_gamma   90.00
#
_symmetry.space_group_name_H-M   'P 1'
#
loop_
_entity.id
_entity.type
_entity.pdbx_description
1 polymer ?
#
loop_
_entity_poly.entity_id
_entity_poly.type
_entity_poly.pdbx_seq_one_letter_code
_entity_poly.pdbx_strand_id
1 'polypeptide(L)'
;MSLAYAAPYTFPPPLGETIRYAQPSVEDGQFAIARVNGTIRLVQVSLSTPASALTTVDVKIFRHEFIHIFRYLECRTLHPADVHIIELIDEHHKTYEEDSDTVFLAKDVMERISKLTSRAPSAAYPQQHFSRMRRR
;
A
#
# COMPACT_ATOMS: atom_id res chain seq x y z
N MET A 1 40.48 9.74 43.75
CA MET A 1 39.12 9.53 44.28
C MET A 1 38.13 9.88 43.18
N SER A 2 37.20 8.95 42.91
CA SER A 2 35.85 9.10 42.30
C SER A 2 35.22 10.50 42.33
N LEU A 3 34.31 10.94 41.45
CA LEU A 3 33.47 10.29 40.41
C LEU A 3 32.76 11.38 39.56
N ALA A 4 32.45 11.02 38.30
CA ALA A 4 31.22 11.32 37.54
C ALA A 4 30.99 12.63 36.75
N TYR A 5 30.33 12.43 35.61
CA TYR A 5 29.54 13.33 34.73
C TYR A 5 30.26 14.17 33.65
N ALA A 6 30.25 13.66 32.41
CA ALA A 6 29.60 14.31 31.27
C ALA A 6 29.50 13.33 30.08
N ALA A 7 28.42 13.45 29.31
CA ALA A 7 27.90 12.48 28.34
C ALA A 7 28.82 12.17 27.14
N PRO A 8 28.66 11.00 26.49
CA PRO A 8 29.32 10.72 25.22
C PRO A 8 28.73 11.61 24.11
N TYR A 9 29.62 12.25 23.36
CA TYR A 9 29.44 12.84 22.04
C TYR A 9 28.03 12.74 21.41
N THR A 10 27.17 13.71 21.70
CA THR A 10 26.06 14.06 20.80
C THR A 10 26.63 14.99 19.75
N PHE A 11 27.00 14.44 18.59
CA PHE A 11 27.10 15.24 17.38
C PHE A 11 25.72 15.85 17.10
N PRO A 12 25.56 17.18 17.02
CA PRO A 12 24.37 17.73 16.40
C PRO A 12 24.41 17.35 14.91
N PRO A 13 23.30 16.85 14.32
CA PRO A 13 23.25 16.66 12.88
C PRO A 13 23.39 18.04 12.20
N PRO A 14 24.07 18.12 11.04
CA PRO A 14 24.14 19.37 10.29
C PRO A 14 22.74 19.82 9.89
N LEU A 15 22.45 21.10 10.18
CA LEU A 15 21.22 21.79 9.77
C LEU A 15 21.17 21.85 8.23
N GLY A 16 20.33 21.01 7.62
CA GLY A 16 20.13 21.05 6.16
C GLY A 16 19.41 19.87 5.55
N GLU A 17 19.38 18.71 6.20
CA GLU A 17 18.63 17.56 5.71
C GLU A 17 17.58 17.19 6.74
N THR A 18 16.32 17.37 6.37
CA THR A 18 15.21 16.68 7.01
C THR A 18 15.57 15.21 7.03
N ILE A 19 16.04 14.70 8.18
CA ILE A 19 15.98 13.27 8.48
C ILE A 19 14.49 12.97 8.55
N ARG A 20 13.91 12.76 7.36
CA ARG A 20 12.75 11.92 7.20
C ARG A 20 13.16 10.65 7.91
N TYR A 21 12.49 10.33 9.03
CA TYR A 21 12.54 8.98 9.58
C TYR A 21 12.58 8.05 8.40
N ALA A 22 13.68 7.31 8.23
CA ALA A 22 13.89 6.47 7.08
C ALA A 22 12.77 5.43 7.09
N GLN A 23 11.63 5.81 6.51
CA GLN A 23 10.64 4.87 6.09
C GLN A 23 11.42 3.94 5.18
N PRO A 24 11.28 2.62 5.34
CA PRO A 24 11.88 1.70 4.39
C PRO A 24 11.46 2.20 3.01
N SER A 25 12.42 2.74 2.28
CA SER A 25 12.21 3.31 0.96
C SER A 25 11.99 2.11 0.07
N VAL A 26 10.73 1.67 0.02
CA VAL A 26 10.22 0.68 -0.93
C VAL A 26 10.19 1.33 -2.32
N GLU A 27 11.22 2.09 -2.68
CA GLU A 27 11.28 2.89 -3.90
C GLU A 27 11.45 1.97 -5.12
N ASP A 28 12.10 0.82 -4.93
CA ASP A 28 12.22 -0.26 -5.93
C ASP A 28 11.26 -1.44 -5.67
N GLY A 29 10.07 -1.16 -5.14
CA GLY A 29 9.07 -2.19 -4.84
C GLY A 29 8.07 -2.42 -5.98
N GLN A 30 7.64 -3.66 -6.17
CA GLN A 30 6.65 -4.03 -7.19
C GLN A 30 5.22 -3.86 -6.66
N PHE A 31 4.39 -3.14 -7.42
CA PHE A 31 2.98 -2.95 -7.07
C PHE A 31 2.17 -4.20 -7.37
N ALA A 32 1.29 -4.57 -6.46
CA ALA A 32 0.47 -5.76 -6.55
C ALA A 32 -0.87 -5.58 -5.82
N ILE A 33 -1.88 -6.31 -6.28
CA ILE A 33 -3.10 -6.54 -5.53
C ILE A 33 -2.83 -7.69 -4.57
N ALA A 34 -2.94 -7.42 -3.27
CA ALA A 34 -2.77 -8.44 -2.25
C ALA A 34 -3.95 -8.46 -1.28
N ARG A 35 -4.20 -9.63 -0.72
CA ARG A 35 -5.07 -9.78 0.44
C ARG A 35 -4.22 -9.63 1.70
N VAL A 36 -4.45 -8.55 2.43
CA VAL A 36 -3.80 -8.27 3.71
C VAL A 36 -4.86 -8.33 4.80
N ASN A 37 -4.67 -9.21 5.79
CA ASN A 37 -5.64 -9.42 6.88
C ASN A 37 -7.07 -9.65 6.38
N GLY A 38 -7.22 -10.44 5.30
CA GLY A 38 -8.52 -10.75 4.73
C GLY A 38 -9.14 -9.68 3.83
N THR A 39 -8.54 -8.48 3.76
CA THR A 39 -9.02 -7.36 2.92
C THR A 39 -8.16 -7.21 1.66
N ILE A 40 -8.78 -7.00 0.51
CA ILE A 40 -8.05 -6.74 -0.74
C ILE A 40 -7.58 -5.29 -0.74
N ARG A 41 -6.27 -5.09 -0.90
CA ARG A 41 -5.64 -3.77 -0.95
C ARG A 41 -4.58 -3.72 -2.04
N LEU A 42 -4.30 -2.51 -2.50
CA LEU A 42 -3.12 -2.24 -3.32
C LEU A 42 -1.91 -2.19 -2.39
N VAL A 43 -0.88 -2.97 -2.71
CA VAL A 43 0.38 -2.97 -1.96
C VAL A 43 1.56 -2.77 -2.89
N GLN A 44 2.64 -2.22 -2.37
CA GLN A 44 3.95 -2.20 -3.01
C GLN A 44 4.91 -3.01 -2.17
N VAL A 45 5.49 -4.05 -2.76
CA VAL A 45 6.33 -5.05 -2.09
C VAL A 45 7.79 -4.76 -2.40
N SER A 46 8.64 -4.59 -1.38
CA SER A 46 10.08 -4.45 -1.58
C SER A 46 10.68 -5.76 -2.10
N LEU A 47 11.29 -5.75 -3.29
CA LEU A 47 12.02 -6.91 -3.82
C LEU A 47 13.43 -7.07 -3.21
N SER A 48 13.88 -6.09 -2.42
CA SER A 48 15.22 -6.06 -1.82
C SER A 48 15.43 -7.07 -0.70
N THR A 49 14.39 -7.79 -0.26
CA THR A 49 14.50 -8.89 0.70
C THR A 49 14.47 -10.23 -0.05
N PRO A 50 15.58 -10.99 -0.11
CA PRO A 50 15.60 -12.26 -0.83
C PRO A 50 14.60 -13.24 -0.22
N ALA A 51 13.93 -13.99 -1.07
CA ALA A 51 12.89 -14.98 -0.73
C ALA A 51 13.46 -16.13 0.12
N SER A 52 13.63 -15.91 1.41
CA SER A 52 13.79 -16.95 2.42
C SER A 52 12.51 -16.99 3.24
N ALA A 53 12.00 -18.20 3.51
CA ALA A 53 10.71 -18.44 4.17
C ALA A 53 10.60 -17.92 5.63
N LEU A 54 11.56 -17.11 6.09
CA LEU A 54 11.71 -16.59 7.45
C LEU A 54 11.91 -15.07 7.48
N THR A 55 12.04 -14.38 6.34
CA THR A 55 12.24 -12.93 6.31
C THR A 55 10.91 -12.23 6.07
N THR A 56 10.54 -11.39 7.04
CA THR A 56 9.42 -10.48 6.91
C THR A 56 9.63 -9.53 5.73
N VAL A 57 8.56 -9.26 4.99
CA VAL A 57 8.59 -8.42 3.80
C VAL A 57 7.98 -7.07 4.15
N ASP A 58 8.67 -5.99 3.77
CA ASP A 58 8.14 -4.65 3.89
C ASP A 58 7.17 -4.37 2.74
N VAL A 59 5.94 -4.02 3.10
CA VAL A 59 4.87 -3.68 2.17
C VAL A 59 4.30 -2.31 2.50
N LYS A 60 4.34 -1.41 1.52
CA LYS A 60 3.53 -0.19 1.55
C LYS A 60 2.11 -0.55 1.18
N ILE A 61 1.16 -0.19 2.04
CA ILE A 61 -0.27 -0.44 1.86
C ILE A 61 -0.92 0.87 1.43
N PHE A 62 -1.69 0.79 0.34
CA PHE A 62 -2.46 1.91 -0.16
C PHE A 62 -3.95 1.63 0.05
N ARG A 63 -4.67 2.63 0.55
CA ARG A 63 -6.12 2.58 0.68
C ARG A 63 -6.75 3.12 -0.58
N HIS A 64 -7.89 2.54 -0.96
CA HIS A 64 -8.74 3.13 -1.99
C HIS A 64 -9.38 4.40 -1.44
N GLU A 65 -9.19 5.54 -2.11
CA GLU A 65 -9.76 6.82 -1.70
C GLU A 65 -10.87 7.25 -2.66
N PHE A 66 -10.60 7.23 -3.97
CA PHE A 66 -11.58 7.54 -5.01
C PHE A 66 -11.42 6.61 -6.20
N ILE A 67 -12.49 6.39 -6.98
CA ILE A 67 -12.53 5.74 -8.30
C ILE A 67 -11.28 4.91 -8.65
N HIS A 68 -10.22 5.55 -9.14
CA HIS A 68 -8.94 4.96 -9.56
C HIS A 68 -7.74 5.39 -8.71
N ILE A 69 -7.96 6.18 -7.66
CA ILE A 69 -6.98 6.84 -6.81
C ILE A 69 -6.80 6.05 -5.51
N PHE A 70 -5.57 5.64 -5.26
CA PHE A 70 -5.14 4.99 -4.04
C PHE A 70 -4.14 5.86 -3.32
N ARG A 71 -4.42 6.17 -2.06
CA ARG A 71 -3.52 6.97 -1.24
C ARG A 71 -2.74 6.05 -0.31
N TYR A 72 -1.46 6.37 -0.11
CA TYR A 72 -0.66 5.69 0.90
C TYR A 72 -1.36 5.75 2.26
N LEU A 73 -1.45 4.60 2.92
CA LEU A 73 -2.02 4.46 4.24
C LEU A 73 -0.91 4.27 5.27
N GLU A 74 -0.14 3.19 5.11
CA GLU A 74 0.88 2.78 6.06
C GLU A 74 1.87 1.82 5.41
N CYS A 75 3.06 1.70 5.98
CA CYS A 75 4.02 0.66 5.64
C CYS A 75 4.04 -0.36 6.76
N ARG A 76 3.98 -1.64 6.40
CA ARG A 76 4.03 -2.74 7.36
C ARG A 76 5.04 -3.79 6.95
N THR A 77 5.76 -4.28 7.94
CA THR A 77 6.60 -5.45 7.83
C THR A 77 5.73 -6.67 8.15
N LEU A 78 5.37 -7.45 7.13
CA LEU A 78 4.46 -8.58 7.28
C LEU A 78 5.16 -9.90 6.97
N HIS A 79 4.72 -10.96 7.64
CA HIS A 79 5.13 -12.30 7.27
C HIS A 79 4.50 -12.66 5.91
N PRO A 80 5.19 -13.37 5.01
CA PRO A 80 4.62 -13.80 3.72
C PRO A 80 3.37 -14.68 3.86
N ALA A 81 3.09 -15.22 5.04
CA ALA A 81 1.83 -15.93 5.33
C ALA A 81 0.63 -14.98 5.49
N ASP A 82 0.84 -13.73 5.93
CA ASP A 82 -0.20 -12.73 6.17
C ASP A 82 -0.48 -11.85 4.94
N VAL A 83 0.40 -11.91 3.93
CA VAL A 83 0.28 -11.20 2.66
C VAL A 83 0.13 -12.22 1.54
N HIS A 84 -1.08 -12.30 0.99
CA HIS A 84 -1.31 -13.13 -0.18
C HIS A 84 -1.39 -12.27 -1.43
N ILE A 85 -0.33 -12.26 -2.23
CA ILE A 85 -0.31 -11.58 -3.52
C ILE A 85 -1.24 -12.34 -4.46
N ILE A 86 -2.29 -11.65 -4.92
CA ILE A 86 -3.26 -12.22 -5.87
C ILE A 86 -2.78 -11.94 -7.30
N GLU A 87 -2.33 -10.72 -7.55
CA GLU A 87 -2.00 -10.26 -8.90
C GLU A 87 -0.96 -9.15 -8.86
N LEU A 88 0.04 -9.22 -9.74
CA LEU A 88 1.04 -8.16 -9.90
C LEU A 88 0.50 -7.09 -10.87
N ILE A 89 0.72 -5.82 -10.53
CA ILE A 89 0.30 -4.69 -11.35
C ILE A 89 1.49 -4.22 -12.18
N ASP A 90 1.33 -4.41 -13.48
CA ASP A 90 2.25 -3.92 -14.49
C ASP A 90 2.35 -2.38 -14.47
N GLU A 91 3.53 -1.85 -14.78
CA GLU A 91 3.79 -0.40 -14.81
C GLU A 91 2.90 0.36 -15.79
N HIS A 92 2.49 -0.25 -16.89
CA HIS A 92 1.59 0.39 -17.85
C HIS A 92 0.16 0.60 -17.33
N HIS A 93 -0.21 -0.08 -16.24
CA HIS A 93 -1.54 0.00 -15.65
C HIS A 93 -1.59 0.86 -14.38
N LYS A 94 -0.51 1.57 -14.07
CA LYS A 94 -0.43 2.46 -12.91
C LYS A 94 0.34 3.73 -13.22
N THR A 95 0.01 4.78 -12.48
CA THR A 95 0.81 5.99 -12.39
C THR A 95 1.04 6.25 -10.91
N TYR A 96 2.29 6.16 -10.45
CA TYR A 96 2.65 6.52 -9.09
C TYR A 96 3.16 7.96 -9.08
N GLU A 97 2.57 8.78 -8.21
CA GLU A 97 2.96 10.15 -7.97
C GLU A 97 3.56 10.23 -6.56
N GLU A 98 4.90 10.21 -6.51
CA GLU A 98 5.67 10.18 -5.26
C GLU A 98 5.45 11.45 -4.43
N ASP A 99 5.28 12.61 -5.08
CA ASP A 99 5.04 13.91 -4.43
C ASP A 99 3.78 13.90 -3.53
N SER A 100 2.77 13.14 -3.94
CA SER A 100 1.48 13.05 -3.25
C SER A 100 1.22 11.69 -2.60
N ASP A 101 2.19 10.77 -2.64
CA ASP A 101 2.04 9.38 -2.19
C ASP A 101 0.75 8.73 -2.71
N THR A 102 0.45 9.00 -3.98
CA THR A 102 -0.82 8.63 -4.60
C THR A 102 -0.56 7.75 -5.82
N VAL A 103 -1.28 6.65 -5.92
CA VAL A 103 -1.22 5.71 -7.03
C VAL A 103 -2.54 5.75 -7.78
N PHE A 104 -2.46 6.08 -9.06
CA PHE A 104 -3.58 5.97 -9.98
C PHE A 104 -3.52 4.62 -10.67
N LEU A 105 -4.60 3.85 -10.60
CA LEU A 105 -4.70 2.55 -11.27
C LEU A 105 -5.60 2.66 -12.51
N ALA A 106 -5.22 1.96 -13.57
CA ALA A 106 -6.07 1.84 -14.74
C ALA A 106 -7.44 1.22 -14.39
N LYS A 107 -8.46 1.56 -15.17
CA LYS A 107 -9.82 1.07 -14.97
C LYS A 107 -9.89 -0.46 -14.95
N ASP A 108 -9.15 -1.12 -15.82
CA ASP A 108 -9.06 -2.58 -15.88
C ASP A 108 -8.56 -3.22 -14.58
N VAL A 109 -7.66 -2.55 -13.86
CA VAL A 109 -7.17 -3.01 -12.54
C VAL A 109 -8.27 -2.84 -11.50
N MET A 110 -9.00 -1.73 -11.53
CA MET A 110 -10.14 -1.53 -10.63
C MET A 110 -11.27 -2.52 -10.86
N GLU A 111 -11.56 -2.89 -12.11
CA GLU A 111 -12.54 -3.94 -12.41
C GLU A 111 -12.10 -5.30 -11.86
N ARG A 112 -10.79 -5.59 -11.88
CA ARG A 112 -10.21 -6.79 -11.26
C ARG A 112 -10.34 -6.77 -9.74
N ILE A 113 -9.94 -5.67 -9.07
CA ILE A 113 -10.10 -5.49 -7.62
C ILE A 113 -11.57 -5.63 -7.22
N SER A 114 -12.48 -5.02 -7.98
CA SER A 114 -13.92 -5.12 -7.76
C SER A 114 -14.40 -6.57 -7.85
N LYS A 115 -14.05 -7.30 -8.93
CA LYS A 115 -14.40 -8.72 -9.08
C LYS A 115 -13.86 -9.59 -7.95
N LEU A 116 -12.63 -9.35 -7.49
CA LEU A 116 -12.04 -10.07 -6.37
C LEU A 116 -12.78 -9.78 -5.05
N THR A 117 -13.27 -8.56 -4.88
CA THR A 117 -14.04 -8.14 -3.69
C THR A 117 -15.47 -8.67 -3.73
N SER A 118 -16.12 -8.69 -4.90
CA SER A 118 -17.50 -9.18 -5.09
C SER A 118 -17.65 -10.69 -4.96
N ARG A 119 -16.54 -11.44 -5.02
CA ARG A 119 -16.52 -12.90 -4.89
C ARG A 119 -16.50 -13.36 -3.42
N ALA A 120 -16.22 -12.45 -2.48
CA ALA A 120 -16.68 -12.60 -1.11
C ALA A 120 -18.18 -12.29 -1.09
N PRO A 121 -19.02 -12.96 -0.28
CA PRO A 121 -20.45 -12.67 -0.21
C PRO A 121 -20.64 -11.28 0.42
N SER A 122 -20.49 -10.23 -0.39
CA SER A 122 -20.59 -8.85 0.05
C SER A 122 -22.03 -8.40 -0.06
N ALA A 123 -22.45 -7.77 1.02
CA ALA A 123 -23.66 -6.98 1.15
C ALA A 123 -23.99 -6.27 -0.17
N ALA A 124 -25.21 -6.52 -0.63
CA ALA A 124 -25.84 -5.83 -1.73
C ALA A 124 -25.69 -4.31 -1.55
N TYR A 125 -24.94 -3.67 -2.44
CA TYR A 125 -25.23 -2.29 -2.77
C TYR A 125 -26.54 -2.31 -3.56
N PRO A 126 -27.65 -1.76 -3.04
CA PRO A 126 -28.86 -1.64 -3.85
C PRO A 126 -28.56 -0.59 -4.92
N GLN A 127 -28.21 -1.06 -6.12
CA GLN A 127 -28.25 -0.21 -7.29
C GLN A 127 -29.67 0.31 -7.42
N GLN A 128 -29.83 1.60 -7.15
CA GLN A 128 -31.05 2.34 -7.36
C GLN A 128 -31.46 2.17 -8.82
N HIS A 129 -32.42 1.28 -9.01
CA HIS A 129 -33.13 1.10 -10.25
C HIS A 129 -33.90 2.40 -10.49
N PHE A 130 -33.30 3.32 -11.26
CA PHE A 130 -34.05 4.41 -11.88
C PHE A 130 -35.03 3.80 -12.88
N SER A 131 -36.17 3.33 -12.35
CA SER A 131 -37.34 2.98 -13.13
C SER A 131 -37.90 4.27 -13.74
N ARG A 132 -37.31 4.69 -14.86
CA ARG A 132 -37.97 5.61 -15.78
C ARG A 132 -39.10 4.85 -16.48
N MET A 133 -40.27 5.49 -16.45
CA MET A 133 -41.44 5.36 -17.33
C MET A 133 -42.36 4.14 -17.18
N ARG A 134 -43.66 4.42 -17.03
CA ARG A 134 -44.54 4.47 -18.20
C ARG A 134 -45.82 5.29 -17.96
N ARG A 135 -46.11 6.12 -18.96
CA ARG A 135 -47.34 6.90 -19.17
C ARG A 135 -48.59 6.02 -19.03
N ARG A 136 -49.62 6.55 -18.38
CA ARG A 136 -51.02 6.46 -18.85
C ARG A 136 -51.71 7.78 -18.55
#